data_AF-A0A0P7X7G6-F1
#
_entry.id   AF-A0A0P7X7G6-F1
#
_cell.length_a   1.000
_cell.length_b   1.000
_cell.length_c   1.000
_cell.angle_alpha   90.00
_cell.angle_beta   90.00
_cell.angle_gamma   90.00
#
_symmetry.space_group_name_H-M   'P 1'
#
loop_
_entity.id
_entity.type
_entity.pdbx_description
1 polymer ?
#
loop_
_entity_poly.entity_id
_entity_poly.type
_entity_poly.pdbx_seq_one_letter_code
_entity_poly.pdbx_strand_id
1 'polypeptide(L)'
;TEQIREALRRGLELNGKAVLPPISSQRQNHDRPQSRKNSLESESSTAIVPHELVRTRQLESVHLKFNQESGTLLPLCLRGRLLHGRHFTYKSITGDTAITFVSMGVEGAFATEEHPYAAHGPWLQVLLTEELVEQMLDDLQDLTAREEPILPKEYSWPDKKLKISILPDGAFDSPLQ
;
A
#
# COMPACT_ATOMS: atom_id res chain seq x y z
N THR A 1 -28.77 -33.36 -4.74
CA THR A 1 -29.28 -32.35 -3.78
C THR A 1 -29.27 -32.83 -2.32
N GLU A 2 -29.13 -34.13 -2.02
CA GLU A 2 -29.08 -34.62 -0.62
C GLU A 2 -27.72 -34.53 0.08
N GLN A 3 -26.60 -34.62 -0.65
CA GLN A 3 -25.26 -34.59 -0.04
C GLN A 3 -24.92 -33.26 0.65
N ILE A 4 -25.49 -32.14 0.19
CA ILE A 4 -25.26 -30.80 0.76
C ILE A 4 -25.99 -30.66 2.12
N ARG A 5 -27.18 -31.25 2.27
CA ARG A 5 -27.93 -31.21 3.54
C ARG A 5 -27.23 -31.97 4.65
N GLU A 6 -26.59 -33.09 4.31
CA GLU A 6 -25.93 -33.93 5.31
C GLU A 6 -24.61 -33.32 5.81
N ALA A 7 -23.88 -32.61 4.93
CA ALA A 7 -22.69 -31.84 5.31
C ALA A 7 -23.02 -30.68 6.27
N LEU A 8 -24.12 -29.95 6.01
CA LEU A 8 -24.56 -28.84 6.88
C LEU A 8 -25.02 -29.35 8.26
N ARG A 9 -25.69 -30.51 8.31
CA ARG A 9 -26.14 -31.10 9.58
C ARG A 9 -24.95 -31.55 10.44
N ARG A 10 -23.90 -32.13 9.85
CA ARG A 10 -22.68 -32.51 10.58
C ARG A 10 -21.87 -31.30 11.09
N GLY A 11 -21.89 -30.18 10.37
CA GLY A 11 -21.21 -28.94 10.81
C GLY A 11 -21.84 -28.29 12.04
N LEU A 12 -23.16 -28.43 12.22
CA LEU A 12 -23.92 -27.82 13.31
C LEU A 12 -23.78 -28.56 14.67
N GLU A 13 -23.36 -29.82 14.68
CA GLU A 13 -23.22 -30.62 15.90
C GLU A 13 -21.86 -30.44 16.61
N LEU A 14 -20.91 -29.70 16.03
CA LEU A 14 -19.55 -29.54 16.56
C LEU A 14 -19.34 -28.29 17.43
N ASN A 15 -20.35 -27.43 17.62
CA ASN A 15 -20.22 -26.18 18.38
C ASN A 15 -20.94 -26.21 19.74
N GLY A 16 -20.80 -27.31 20.47
CA GLY A 16 -21.48 -27.57 21.73
C GLY A 16 -20.66 -27.33 23.01
N LYS A 17 -19.61 -26.48 22.99
CA LYS A 17 -18.87 -26.13 24.22
C LYS A 17 -18.57 -24.64 24.30
N ALA A 18 -19.33 -23.94 25.13
CA ALA A 18 -18.97 -22.63 25.63
C ALA A 18 -17.67 -22.75 26.46
N VAL A 19 -16.59 -22.10 26.00
CA VAL A 19 -15.31 -22.03 26.72
C VAL A 19 -15.17 -20.63 27.29
N LEU A 20 -15.99 -20.27 28.30
CA LEU A 20 -15.64 -19.21 29.26
C LEU A 20 -16.41 -19.45 30.57
N PRO A 21 -15.76 -19.40 31.75
CA PRO A 21 -16.45 -19.51 33.04
C PRO A 21 -17.22 -18.21 33.38
N PRO A 22 -18.29 -18.28 34.18
CA PRO A 22 -19.06 -17.11 34.60
C PRO A 22 -18.27 -16.26 35.61
N ILE A 23 -18.20 -14.95 35.38
CA ILE A 23 -17.57 -13.99 36.31
C ILE A 23 -18.51 -13.77 37.50
N SER A 24 -18.05 -14.14 38.70
CA SER A 24 -18.75 -13.92 39.97
C SER A 24 -18.92 -12.43 40.27
N SER A 25 -20.16 -11.99 40.45
CA SER A 25 -20.51 -10.63 40.86
C SER A 25 -20.23 -10.43 42.36
N GLN A 26 -18.98 -10.16 42.72
CA GLN A 26 -18.65 -9.82 44.11
C GLN A 26 -18.71 -8.30 44.31
N ARG A 27 -19.82 -7.85 44.90
CA ARG A 27 -19.98 -6.51 45.46
C ARG A 27 -18.93 -6.32 46.57
N GLN A 28 -17.97 -5.42 46.36
CA GLN A 28 -17.25 -4.79 47.45
C GLN A 28 -17.38 -3.27 47.33
N ASN A 29 -18.14 -2.74 48.28
CA ASN A 29 -18.32 -1.35 48.58
C ASN A 29 -17.11 -0.94 49.44
N HIS A 30 -16.28 -0.02 48.98
CA HIS A 30 -15.37 0.68 49.88
C HIS A 30 -15.27 2.16 49.49
N ASP A 31 -15.61 2.96 50.49
CA ASP A 31 -15.72 4.42 50.53
C ASP A 31 -14.37 5.14 50.33
N ARG A 32 -14.45 6.32 49.68
CA ARG A 32 -13.62 7.54 49.87
C ARG A 32 -12.30 7.71 49.08
N PRO A 33 -11.86 8.95 48.74
CA PRO A 33 -12.56 10.18 48.33
C PRO A 33 -12.19 10.68 46.91
N GLN A 34 -13.01 11.57 46.36
CA GLN A 34 -12.78 12.33 45.13
C GLN A 34 -11.52 13.20 45.22
N SER A 35 -10.54 12.94 44.36
CA SER A 35 -9.48 13.90 44.03
C SER A 35 -9.58 14.26 42.55
N ARG A 36 -10.07 15.47 42.30
CA ARG A 36 -10.05 16.12 40.98
C ARG A 36 -8.60 16.32 40.56
N LYS A 37 -8.20 15.73 39.43
CA LYS A 37 -7.19 16.34 38.57
C LYS A 37 -7.40 15.89 37.13
N ASN A 38 -7.97 16.80 36.35
CA ASN A 38 -7.81 16.83 34.90
C ASN A 38 -6.31 16.92 34.62
N SER A 39 -5.74 15.88 34.04
CA SER A 39 -4.50 15.93 33.26
C SER A 39 -4.21 14.50 32.85
N LEU A 40 -4.34 14.23 31.56
CA LEU A 40 -3.55 13.30 30.78
C LEU A 40 -4.03 13.50 29.34
N GLU A 41 -3.54 14.59 28.73
CA GLU A 41 -3.22 14.54 27.31
C GLU A 41 -2.13 13.47 27.17
N SER A 42 -2.55 12.21 27.01
CA SER A 42 -1.65 11.14 26.60
C SER A 42 -1.51 11.23 25.10
N GLU A 43 -0.45 11.94 24.72
CA GLU A 43 0.46 11.66 23.60
C GLU A 43 -0.04 10.59 22.62
N SER A 44 -0.30 11.04 21.39
CA SER A 44 0.02 10.31 20.16
C SER A 44 -0.03 8.80 20.30
N SER A 45 -1.23 8.27 20.56
CA SER A 45 -1.49 6.88 20.22
C SER A 45 -1.40 6.83 18.70
N THR A 46 -0.33 6.26 18.19
CA THR A 46 -0.33 5.55 16.90
C THR A 46 -1.35 4.43 17.00
N ALA A 47 -2.63 4.80 17.10
CA ALA A 47 -3.71 3.87 16.94
C ALA A 47 -3.52 3.31 15.54
N ILE A 48 -3.12 2.04 15.48
CA ILE A 48 -3.08 1.27 14.24
C ILE A 48 -4.52 1.27 13.75
N VAL A 49 -4.85 2.25 12.90
CA VAL A 49 -6.15 2.28 12.23
C VAL A 49 -6.15 1.03 11.37
N PRO A 50 -7.09 0.08 11.59
CA PRO A 50 -7.16 -1.11 10.77
C PRO A 50 -7.23 -0.69 9.31
N HIS A 51 -6.37 -1.26 8.45
CA HIS A 51 -6.35 -0.91 7.02
C HIS A 51 -7.73 -1.00 6.37
N GLU A 52 -8.61 -1.87 6.88
CA GLU A 52 -10.00 -2.02 6.44
C GLU A 52 -10.87 -0.75 6.58
N LEU A 53 -10.50 0.19 7.46
CA LEU A 53 -11.18 1.49 7.60
C LEU A 53 -10.56 2.60 6.76
N VAL A 54 -9.45 2.33 6.05
CA VAL A 54 -8.73 3.36 5.32
C VAL A 54 -9.42 3.61 3.98
N ARG A 55 -9.94 4.81 3.79
CA ARG A 55 -10.58 5.19 2.53
C ARG A 55 -9.53 5.35 1.43
N THR A 56 -9.84 4.86 0.23
CA THR A 56 -9.03 5.14 -0.97
C THR A 56 -9.04 6.64 -1.27
N ARG A 57 -7.85 7.23 -1.41
CA ARG A 57 -7.63 8.62 -1.77
C ARG A 57 -7.22 8.71 -3.23
N GLN A 58 -7.83 9.62 -3.97
CA GLN A 58 -7.40 9.98 -5.32
C GLN A 58 -6.36 11.10 -5.21
N LEU A 59 -5.32 11.02 -6.02
CA LEU A 59 -4.20 11.96 -6.01
C LEU A 59 -4.12 12.67 -7.35
N GLU A 60 -3.85 13.96 -7.32
CA GLU A 60 -3.70 14.77 -8.53
C GLU A 60 -2.30 14.61 -9.15
N SER A 61 -1.30 14.36 -8.31
CA SER A 61 0.10 14.23 -8.72
C SER A 61 0.83 13.22 -7.85
N VAL A 62 1.87 12.61 -8.40
CA VAL A 62 2.71 11.63 -7.70
C VAL A 62 4.19 11.85 -8.01
N HIS A 63 5.01 11.74 -6.97
CA HIS A 63 6.47 11.70 -7.09
C HIS A 63 6.96 10.38 -6.52
N LEU A 64 7.40 9.49 -7.40
CA LEU A 64 7.91 8.18 -7.05
C LEU A 64 9.42 8.26 -6.86
N LYS A 65 9.91 7.67 -5.78
CA LYS A 65 11.35 7.61 -5.46
C LYS A 65 11.78 6.16 -5.41
N PHE A 66 12.86 5.86 -6.12
CA PHE A 66 13.48 4.55 -6.14
C PHE A 66 14.95 4.67 -5.75
N ASN A 67 15.49 3.64 -5.11
CA ASN A 67 16.93 3.50 -5.06
C ASN A 67 17.48 3.05 -6.42
N GLN A 68 18.80 2.98 -6.53
CA GLN A 68 19.47 2.58 -7.78
C GLN A 68 18.99 1.21 -8.26
N GLU A 69 19.02 0.19 -7.37
CA GLU A 69 18.65 -1.18 -7.71
C GLU A 69 17.20 -1.26 -8.21
N SER A 70 16.24 -0.71 -7.46
CA SER A 70 14.83 -0.70 -7.85
C SER A 70 14.56 0.11 -9.12
N GLY A 71 15.31 1.21 -9.32
CA GLY A 71 15.22 2.07 -10.49
C GLY A 71 15.60 1.33 -11.78
N THR A 72 16.63 0.46 -11.75
CA THR A 72 17.03 -0.35 -12.92
C THR A 72 15.96 -1.35 -13.37
N LEU A 73 14.98 -1.66 -12.50
CA LEU A 73 13.85 -2.53 -12.84
C LEU A 73 12.71 -1.79 -13.57
N LEU A 74 12.74 -0.46 -13.67
CA LEU A 74 11.67 0.31 -14.33
C LEU A 74 11.44 -0.14 -15.79
N PRO A 75 12.47 -0.34 -16.64
CA PRO A 75 12.26 -0.86 -17.99
C PRO A 75 11.62 -2.27 -18.02
N LEU A 76 11.97 -3.14 -17.07
CA LEU A 76 11.35 -4.47 -16.93
C LEU A 76 9.88 -4.35 -16.50
N CYS A 77 9.59 -3.50 -15.52
CA CYS A 77 8.24 -3.20 -15.08
C CYS A 77 7.39 -2.74 -16.28
N LEU A 78 7.83 -1.72 -17.00
CA LEU A 78 7.12 -1.13 -18.13
C LEU A 78 6.97 -2.13 -19.30
N ARG A 79 8.09 -2.58 -19.88
CA ARG A 79 8.10 -3.42 -21.09
C ARG A 79 7.69 -4.86 -20.80
N GLY A 80 8.22 -5.46 -19.74
CA GLY A 80 8.02 -6.87 -19.41
C GLY A 80 6.71 -7.18 -18.69
N ARG A 81 6.00 -6.16 -18.18
CA ARG A 81 4.73 -6.35 -17.45
C ARG A 81 3.61 -5.48 -18.01
N LEU A 82 3.74 -4.16 -17.99
CA LEU A 82 2.61 -3.27 -18.34
C LEU A 82 2.20 -3.40 -19.81
N LEU A 83 3.14 -3.44 -20.75
CA LEU A 83 2.82 -3.72 -22.17
C LEU A 83 2.24 -5.12 -22.42
N HIS A 84 2.29 -6.01 -21.41
CA HIS A 84 1.69 -7.34 -21.47
C HIS A 84 0.38 -7.43 -20.68
N GLY A 85 -0.22 -6.31 -20.29
CA GLY A 85 -1.49 -6.28 -19.56
C GLY A 85 -1.36 -6.77 -18.11
N ARG A 86 -0.18 -6.65 -17.50
CA ARG A 86 0.10 -7.12 -16.12
C ARG A 86 0.48 -5.96 -15.21
N HIS A 87 0.33 -6.17 -13.90
CA HIS A 87 0.82 -5.23 -12.89
C HIS A 87 2.25 -5.56 -12.44
N PHE A 88 2.91 -4.60 -11.81
CA PHE A 88 4.18 -4.80 -11.12
C PHE A 88 4.20 -3.98 -9.83
N THR A 89 4.68 -4.58 -8.73
CA THR A 89 4.65 -3.97 -7.40
C THR A 89 6.05 -3.84 -6.83
N TYR A 90 6.42 -2.61 -6.47
CA TYR A 90 7.55 -2.32 -5.59
C TYR A 90 7.03 -2.25 -4.15
N LYS A 91 7.68 -2.99 -3.25
CA LYS A 91 7.39 -2.95 -1.82
C LYS A 91 8.61 -2.41 -1.10
N SER A 92 8.42 -1.41 -0.24
CA SER A 92 9.51 -0.90 0.59
C SER A 92 10.02 -1.98 1.54
N ILE A 93 11.33 -2.04 1.73
CA ILE A 93 11.96 -2.90 2.75
C ILE A 93 12.06 -2.20 4.12
N THR A 94 12.00 -0.86 4.15
CA THR A 94 12.17 -0.04 5.35
C THR A 94 10.84 0.46 5.94
N GLY A 95 9.71 0.25 5.24
CA GLY A 95 8.40 0.73 5.66
C GLY A 95 7.25 -0.12 5.15
N ASP A 96 6.03 0.36 5.36
CA ASP A 96 4.77 -0.28 4.94
C ASP A 96 4.29 0.17 3.55
N THR A 97 5.07 1.01 2.87
CA THR A 97 4.71 1.57 1.56
C THR A 97 4.89 0.56 0.43
N ALA A 98 3.98 0.65 -0.54
CA ALA A 98 4.04 -0.12 -1.78
C ALA A 98 3.56 0.74 -2.96
N ILE A 99 4.18 0.56 -4.11
CA ILE A 99 3.79 1.19 -5.37
C ILE A 99 3.47 0.08 -6.36
N THR A 100 2.26 0.07 -6.90
CA THR A 100 1.85 -0.88 -7.95
C THR A 100 1.53 -0.13 -9.22
N PHE A 101 2.31 -0.39 -10.26
CA PHE A 101 1.95 0.04 -11.61
C PHE A 101 0.93 -0.95 -12.18
N VAL A 102 -0.15 -0.42 -12.75
CA VAL A 102 -1.24 -1.20 -13.35
C VAL A 102 -1.48 -0.77 -14.79
N SER A 103 -1.70 -1.74 -15.69
CA SER A 103 -2.19 -1.50 -17.04
C SER A 103 -3.72 -1.49 -17.06
N MET A 104 -4.34 -0.89 -18.08
CA MET A 104 -5.80 -0.70 -18.20
C MET A 104 -6.64 -2.00 -18.07
N GLY A 105 -6.08 -3.17 -18.38
CA GLY A 105 -6.78 -4.46 -18.29
C GLY A 105 -6.66 -5.22 -16.95
N VAL A 106 -6.01 -4.64 -15.93
CA VAL A 106 -5.84 -5.32 -14.64
C VAL A 106 -7.11 -5.22 -13.81
N GLU A 107 -7.78 -6.35 -13.58
CA GLU A 107 -8.97 -6.43 -12.72
C GLU A 107 -8.63 -6.18 -11.24
N GLY A 108 -9.56 -5.60 -10.50
CA GLY A 108 -9.44 -5.35 -9.05
C GLY A 108 -8.54 -4.16 -8.68
N ALA A 109 -8.02 -3.41 -9.67
CA ALA A 109 -7.34 -2.15 -9.43
C ALA A 109 -8.34 -1.08 -8.93
N PHE A 110 -7.90 -0.22 -8.03
CA PHE A 110 -8.63 0.94 -7.53
C PHE A 110 -8.16 2.27 -8.13
N ALA A 111 -7.08 2.25 -8.93
CA ALA A 111 -6.76 3.32 -9.88
C ALA A 111 -7.58 3.09 -11.16
N THR A 112 -8.20 4.16 -11.68
CA THR A 112 -9.02 4.13 -12.90
C THR A 112 -8.46 5.07 -13.96
N GLU A 113 -9.00 5.05 -15.17
CA GLU A 113 -8.58 5.99 -16.23
C GLU A 113 -8.82 7.45 -15.85
N GLU A 114 -9.93 7.73 -15.15
CA GLU A 114 -10.28 9.07 -14.67
C GLU A 114 -9.43 9.49 -13.46
N HIS A 115 -9.01 8.53 -12.64
CA HIS A 115 -8.20 8.76 -11.44
C HIS A 115 -7.01 7.80 -11.43
N PRO A 116 -5.98 8.06 -12.26
CA PRO A 116 -4.88 7.13 -12.47
C PRO A 116 -3.96 6.98 -11.27
N TYR A 117 -4.02 7.93 -10.31
CA TYR A 117 -3.24 7.88 -9.08
C TYR A 117 -4.18 7.74 -7.90
N ALA A 118 -4.13 6.59 -7.25
CA ALA A 118 -4.97 6.30 -6.10
C ALA A 118 -4.16 5.58 -5.02
N ALA A 119 -4.43 5.90 -3.75
CA ALA A 119 -3.74 5.30 -2.61
C ALA A 119 -4.73 4.77 -1.59
N HIS A 120 -4.52 3.54 -1.15
CA HIS A 120 -5.24 2.91 -0.04
C HIS A 120 -4.27 2.72 1.13
N GLY A 121 -4.31 3.66 2.08
CA GLY A 121 -3.28 3.77 3.11
C GLY A 121 -1.90 4.04 2.51
N PRO A 122 -0.86 3.23 2.85
CA PRO A 122 0.50 3.37 2.33
C PRO A 122 0.70 2.68 0.97
N TRP A 123 -0.34 2.02 0.42
CA TRP A 123 -0.29 1.35 -0.88
C TRP A 123 -0.82 2.26 -1.99
N LEU A 124 0.06 2.65 -2.91
CA LEU A 124 -0.24 3.44 -4.11
C LEU A 124 -0.45 2.53 -5.32
N GLN A 125 -1.47 2.81 -6.12
CA GLN A 125 -1.64 2.32 -7.48
C GLN A 125 -1.49 3.46 -8.48
N VAL A 126 -0.76 3.18 -9.55
CA VAL A 126 -0.49 4.09 -10.67
C VAL A 126 -0.92 3.40 -11.95
N LEU A 127 -2.03 3.85 -12.54
CA LEU A 127 -2.48 3.38 -13.85
C LEU A 127 -1.73 4.15 -14.94
N LEU A 128 -1.13 3.40 -15.87
CA LEU A 128 -0.45 3.96 -17.04
C LEU A 128 -1.12 3.42 -18.31
N THR A 129 -1.37 4.33 -19.25
CA THR A 129 -1.80 3.96 -20.61
C THR A 129 -0.63 3.37 -21.38
N GLU A 130 -0.91 2.58 -22.42
CA GLU A 130 0.11 2.00 -23.29
C GLU A 130 0.99 3.08 -23.93
N GLU A 131 0.36 4.15 -24.44
CA GLU A 131 1.04 5.32 -25.02
C GLU A 131 2.02 5.98 -24.05
N LEU A 132 1.64 6.13 -22.77
CA LEU A 132 2.51 6.69 -21.75
C LEU A 132 3.65 5.72 -21.40
N VAL A 133 3.37 4.41 -21.36
CA VAL A 133 4.40 3.39 -21.10
C VAL A 133 5.47 3.40 -22.20
N GLU A 134 5.07 3.51 -23.47
CA GLU A 134 6.01 3.63 -24.58
C GLU A 134 6.86 4.91 -24.47
N GLN A 135 6.23 6.06 -24.21
CA GLN A 135 6.95 7.32 -23.97
C GLN A 135 7.96 7.20 -22.82
N MET A 136 7.53 6.63 -21.68
CA MET A 136 8.41 6.43 -20.52
C MET A 136 9.58 5.50 -20.86
N LEU A 137 9.38 4.46 -21.67
CA LEU A 137 10.46 3.56 -22.08
C LEU A 137 11.53 4.26 -22.93
N ASP A 138 11.12 5.21 -23.77
CA ASP A 138 12.04 6.02 -24.55
C ASP A 138 12.84 6.99 -23.68
N ASP A 139 12.19 7.63 -22.72
CA ASP A 139 12.84 8.56 -21.78
C ASP A 139 13.82 7.84 -20.83
N LEU A 140 13.55 6.56 -20.51
CA LEU A 140 14.35 5.74 -19.57
C LEU A 140 15.43 4.89 -20.26
N GLN A 141 15.74 5.13 -21.54
CA GLN A 141 16.74 4.35 -22.28
C GLN A 141 18.12 4.35 -21.59
N ASP A 142 18.47 5.44 -20.93
CA ASP A 142 19.74 5.61 -20.22
C ASP A 142 19.87 4.72 -18.96
N LEU A 143 18.78 4.15 -18.45
CA LEU A 143 18.80 3.14 -17.37
C LEU A 143 19.14 1.73 -17.87
N THR A 144 19.06 1.51 -19.18
CA THR A 144 19.43 0.22 -19.80
C THR A 144 20.90 0.17 -20.22
N ALA A 145 21.64 1.27 -20.01
CA ALA A 145 23.07 1.33 -20.26
C ALA A 145 23.84 0.35 -19.34
N ARG A 146 24.99 -0.15 -19.82
CA ARG A 146 25.86 -1.03 -19.02
C ARG A 146 26.58 -0.33 -17.89
N GLU A 147 26.63 1.00 -17.93
CA GLU A 147 27.30 1.83 -16.93
C GLU A 147 26.31 2.22 -15.84
N GLU A 148 26.79 2.27 -14.60
CA GLU A 148 25.96 2.69 -13.49
C GLU A 148 25.55 4.16 -13.64
N PRO A 149 24.26 4.49 -13.42
CA PRO A 149 23.78 5.85 -13.53
C PRO A 149 24.41 6.76 -12.47
N ILE A 150 24.87 7.94 -12.87
CA ILE A 150 25.22 9.01 -11.92
C ILE A 150 23.93 9.53 -11.28
N LEU A 151 23.85 9.47 -9.94
CA LEU A 151 22.67 9.85 -9.17
C LEU A 151 22.80 11.29 -8.60
N PRO A 152 21.68 12.02 -8.41
CA PRO A 152 20.31 11.61 -8.67
C PRO A 152 19.91 11.70 -10.16
N LYS A 153 19.06 10.77 -10.63
CA LYS A 153 18.40 10.88 -11.94
C LYS A 153 16.94 11.23 -11.76
N GLU A 154 16.44 12.16 -12.56
CA GLU A 154 15.05 12.62 -12.49
C GLU A 154 14.38 12.56 -13.86
N TYR A 155 13.17 12.01 -13.88
CA TYR A 155 12.29 11.93 -15.04
C TYR A 155 10.97 12.58 -14.68
N SER A 156 10.43 13.41 -15.56
CA SER A 156 9.23 14.19 -15.29
C SER A 156 8.33 14.21 -16.51
N TRP A 157 7.04 13.92 -16.28
CA TRP A 157 5.97 14.03 -17.26
C TRP A 157 4.95 15.06 -16.72
N PRO A 158 5.19 16.37 -16.92
CA PRO A 158 4.38 17.43 -16.31
C PRO A 158 2.90 17.36 -16.69
N ASP A 159 2.61 17.02 -17.95
CA ASP A 159 1.23 16.87 -18.45
C ASP A 159 0.48 15.71 -17.78
N LYS A 160 1.23 14.76 -17.20
CA LYS A 160 0.70 13.65 -16.41
C LYS A 160 0.86 13.88 -14.91
N LYS A 161 1.50 14.97 -14.47
CA LYS A 161 1.77 15.23 -13.04
C LYS A 161 2.48 14.07 -12.33
N LEU A 162 3.34 13.37 -13.08
CA LEU A 162 4.14 12.24 -12.63
C LEU A 162 5.63 12.62 -12.64
N LYS A 163 6.31 12.36 -11.54
CA LYS A 163 7.77 12.47 -11.44
C LYS A 163 8.35 11.16 -10.91
N ILE A 164 9.49 10.74 -11.44
CA ILE A 164 10.31 9.64 -10.93
C ILE A 164 11.70 10.17 -10.61
N SER A 165 12.18 9.88 -9.40
CA SER A 165 13.58 10.14 -9.02
C SER A 165 14.26 8.85 -8.60
N ILE A 166 15.45 8.60 -9.14
CA ILE A 166 16.36 7.55 -8.70
C ILE A 166 17.42 8.21 -7.82
N LEU A 167 17.48 7.77 -6.56
CA LEU A 167 18.28 8.39 -5.50
C LEU A 167 19.27 7.37 -4.91
N PRO A 168 20.37 7.84 -4.28
CA PRO A 168 21.24 6.97 -3.48
C PRO A 168 20.48 6.33 -2.31
N ASP A 169 20.91 5.15 -1.85
CA ASP A 169 20.26 4.43 -0.74
C ASP A 169 20.12 5.26 0.54
N GLY A 170 21.13 6.10 0.85
CA GLY A 170 21.10 6.99 2.01
C GLY A 170 19.93 7.98 2.05
N ALA A 171 19.24 8.20 0.92
CA ALA A 171 18.01 8.99 0.86
C ALA A 171 16.79 8.28 1.49
N PHE A 172 16.87 6.97 1.73
CA PHE A 172 15.78 6.13 2.26
C PHE A 172 16.00 5.66 3.70
N ASP A 173 17.15 6.00 4.31
CA ASP A 173 17.53 5.59 5.67
C ASP A 173 16.84 6.38 6.80
N SER A 174 16.11 7.45 6.47
CA SER A 174 15.40 8.26 7.47
C SER A 174 13.91 7.91 7.54
N PRO A 175 13.43 7.34 8.68
CA PRO A 175 12.02 6.99 8.86
C PRO A 175 11.08 8.20 9.11
N LEU A 176 11.52 9.44 8.83
CA LEU A 176 10.83 10.69 9.22
C LEU A 176 10.59 11.68 8.07
N GLN A 177 10.61 11.27 6.80
CA GLN A 177 10.19 12.13 5.68
C GLN A 177 8.82 11.79 5.13
#